data_AF-A0A1C0SX85-F1
#
_entry.id   AF-A0A1C0SX85-F1
#
_cell.length_a   1.000
_cell.length_b   1.000
_cell.length_c   1.000
_cell.angle_alpha   90.00
_cell.angle_beta   90.00
_cell.angle_gamma   90.00
#
_symmetry.space_group_name_H-M   'P 1'
#
loop_
_entity.id
_entity.type
_entity.pdbx_description
1 polymer ?
#
loop_
_entity_poly.entity_id
_entity_poly.type
_entity_poly.pdbx_seq_one_letter_code
_entity_poly.pdbx_strand_id
1 'polypeptide(L)'
;MSTTYVRPYANTKVARFLDKHIDQKVNKSHREIAQAAGWTQSNMVTMIKKGDAKLPLDRVAALARAISVDPLFLFRLALEQFLPEDKDTARMLDFVCSANEVEILNVIREANDADPKLTDEQRALLTEAFSK
;
A
#
# COMPACT_ATOMS: atom_id res chain seq x y z
N MET A 1 14.17 33.57 9.18
CA MET A 1 14.07 32.59 8.06
C MET A 1 13.11 31.51 8.49
N SER A 2 11.91 31.44 7.90
CA SER A 2 10.98 30.34 8.18
C SER A 2 11.54 29.09 7.52
N THR A 3 11.91 28.10 8.33
CA THR A 3 12.34 26.79 7.80
C THR A 3 11.07 26.15 7.23
N THR A 4 10.97 26.04 5.91
CA THR A 4 9.87 25.32 5.26
C THR A 4 9.91 23.88 5.77
N TYR A 5 8.91 23.50 6.57
CA TYR A 5 8.79 22.14 7.07
C TYR A 5 8.46 21.21 5.91
N VAL A 6 9.46 20.45 5.44
CA VAL A 6 9.30 19.49 4.33
C VAL A 6 8.92 18.14 4.91
N ARG A 7 7.86 17.54 4.37
CA ARG A 7 7.44 16.16 4.68
C ARG A 7 7.98 15.21 3.62
N PRO A 8 9.09 14.51 3.88
CA PRO A 8 9.82 13.79 2.84
C PRO A 8 9.01 12.65 2.20
N TYR A 9 8.03 12.09 2.90
CA TYR A 9 7.29 10.92 2.44
C TYR A 9 5.83 11.21 2.04
N ALA A 10 5.43 12.48 2.00
CA ALA A 10 4.02 12.86 1.79
C ALA A 10 3.45 12.36 0.44
N ASN A 11 4.31 12.27 -0.58
CA ASN A 11 3.90 11.86 -1.93
C ASN A 11 3.98 10.33 -2.17
N THR A 12 4.46 9.56 -1.19
CA THR A 12 4.54 8.10 -1.32
C THR A 12 3.15 7.48 -1.40
N LYS A 13 3.03 6.32 -2.07
CA LYS A 13 1.74 5.64 -2.25
C LYS A 13 1.14 5.22 -0.91
N VAL A 14 1.97 4.70 0.01
CA VAL A 14 1.49 4.28 1.35
C VAL A 14 0.98 5.46 2.18
N ALA A 15 1.64 6.63 2.16
CA ALA A 15 1.18 7.80 2.91
C ALA A 15 -0.20 8.25 2.40
N ARG A 16 -0.34 8.40 1.08
CA ARG A 16 -1.61 8.76 0.43
C ARG A 16 -2.71 7.72 0.65
N PHE A 17 -2.37 6.44 0.57
CA PHE A 17 -3.31 5.35 0.84
C PHE A 17 -3.81 5.39 2.29
N LEU A 18 -2.89 5.50 3.26
CA LEU A 18 -3.24 5.52 4.68
C LEU A 18 -4.03 6.77 5.05
N ASP A 19 -3.69 7.93 4.49
CA ASP A 19 -4.43 9.18 4.69
C ASP A 19 -5.89 9.02 4.27
N LYS A 20 -6.12 8.56 3.03
CA LYS A 20 -7.47 8.30 2.51
C LYS A 20 -8.20 7.18 3.24
N HIS A 21 -7.56 6.02 3.44
CA HIS A 21 -8.21 4.83 3.99
C HIS A 21 -8.57 4.99 5.47
N ILE A 22 -7.64 5.50 6.28
CA ILE A 22 -7.88 5.65 7.72
C ILE A 22 -9.00 6.67 7.96
N ASP A 23 -8.98 7.82 7.28
CA ASP A 23 -9.97 8.87 7.53
C ASP A 23 -11.35 8.55 6.96
N GLN A 24 -11.45 7.69 5.94
CA GLN A 24 -12.73 7.38 5.29
C GLN A 24 -13.34 6.03 5.68
N LYS A 25 -12.53 5.04 6.08
CA LYS A 25 -12.96 3.65 6.21
C LYS A 25 -12.74 3.04 7.59
N VAL A 26 -11.87 3.62 8.41
CA VAL A 26 -11.50 3.03 9.70
C VAL A 26 -12.26 3.72 10.83
N ASN A 27 -13.16 2.98 11.49
CA ASN A 27 -13.91 3.47 12.65
C ASN A 27 -13.12 3.27 13.96
N LYS A 28 -11.89 3.81 14.03
CA LYS A 28 -11.02 3.82 15.22
C LYS A 28 -10.24 5.13 15.25
N SER A 29 -10.00 5.66 16.44
CA SER A 29 -9.13 6.82 16.59
C SER A 29 -7.68 6.50 16.21
N HIS A 30 -6.91 7.51 15.80
CA HIS A 30 -5.48 7.34 15.51
C HIS A 30 -4.71 6.75 16.70
N ARG A 31 -5.10 7.10 17.93
CA ARG A 31 -4.49 6.56 19.15
C ARG A 31 -4.75 5.06 19.30
N GLU A 32 -5.98 4.62 19.08
CA GLU A 32 -6.34 3.19 19.16
C GLU A 32 -5.65 2.38 18.06
N ILE A 33 -5.61 2.91 16.84
CA ILE A 33 -4.86 2.30 15.73
C ILE A 33 -3.38 2.20 16.12
N ALA A 34 -2.82 3.26 16.72
CA ALA A 34 -1.41 3.27 17.06
C ALA A 34 -1.04 2.22 18.11
N GLN A 35 -1.88 2.11 19.14
CA GLN A 35 -1.74 1.11 20.20
C GLN A 35 -1.90 -0.31 19.64
N ALA A 36 -2.88 -0.55 18.76
CA ALA A 36 -3.12 -1.85 18.14
C ALA A 36 -1.97 -2.29 17.22
N ALA A 37 -1.30 -1.34 16.57
CA ALA A 37 -0.10 -1.57 15.78
C ALA A 37 1.18 -1.70 16.63
N GLY A 38 1.08 -1.50 17.95
CA GLY A 38 2.18 -1.65 18.90
C GLY A 38 3.15 -0.48 18.95
N TRP A 39 2.72 0.73 18.57
CA TRP A 39 3.50 1.95 18.79
C TRP A 39 3.24 2.52 20.19
N THR A 40 4.32 2.96 20.84
CA THR A 40 4.25 3.71 22.09
C THR A 40 3.77 5.15 21.88
N GLN A 41 4.08 5.72 20.71
CA GLN A 41 3.72 7.08 20.34
C GLN A 41 2.33 7.11 19.69
N SER A 42 1.37 7.78 20.33
CA SER A 42 -0.01 7.89 19.85
C SER A 42 -0.17 8.67 18.54
N ASN A 43 0.81 9.52 18.19
CA ASN A 43 0.82 10.32 16.98
C ASN A 43 1.50 9.63 15.77
N MET A 44 2.02 8.40 15.93
CA MET A 44 2.76 7.71 14.87
C MET A 44 1.93 7.54 13.59
N VAL A 45 0.66 7.15 13.73
CA VAL A 45 -0.27 7.02 12.60
C VAL A 45 -0.39 8.33 11.82
N THR A 46 -0.49 9.45 12.53
CA THR A 46 -0.57 10.78 11.93
C THR A 46 0.73 11.16 11.22
N MET A 47 1.89 10.88 11.81
CA MET A 47 3.20 11.16 11.20
C MET A 47 3.39 10.36 9.91
N ILE A 48 3.00 9.08 9.90
CA ILE A 48 3.11 8.22 8.71
C ILE A 48 2.15 8.70 7.60
N LYS A 49 0.88 8.98 7.92
CA LYS A 49 -0.08 9.44 6.90
C LYS A 49 0.35 10.75 6.24
N LYS A 50 0.89 11.67 7.05
CA LYS A 50 1.33 12.99 6.59
C LYS A 50 2.67 12.92 5.85
N GLY A 51 3.41 11.83 6.00
CA GLY A 51 4.72 11.65 5.39
C GLY A 51 5.88 12.25 6.19
N ASP A 52 5.69 12.47 7.49
CA ASP A 52 6.73 12.88 8.43
C ASP A 52 7.64 11.68 8.80
N ALA A 53 7.13 10.45 8.68
CA ALA A 53 7.86 9.20 8.94
C ALA A 53 7.51 8.12 7.90
N LYS A 54 8.45 7.19 7.65
CA LYS A 54 8.18 5.96 6.89
C LYS A 54 7.34 5.00 7.73
N LEU A 55 6.57 4.12 7.07
CA LEU A 55 5.93 2.99 7.74
C LEU A 55 7.00 1.92 8.05
N PRO A 56 7.29 1.59 9.32
CA PRO A 56 8.25 0.54 9.64
C PRO A 56 7.75 -0.83 9.16
N LEU A 57 8.61 -1.57 8.47
CA LEU A 57 8.25 -2.85 7.84
C LEU A 57 7.83 -3.92 8.86
N ASP A 58 8.43 -3.91 10.06
CA ASP A 58 8.09 -4.78 11.19
C ASP A 58 6.67 -4.51 11.74
N ARG A 59 6.12 -3.32 11.50
CA ARG A 59 4.80 -2.88 11.99
C ARG A 59 3.68 -3.00 10.97
N VAL A 60 4.01 -3.29 9.71
CA VAL A 60 3.03 -3.40 8.63
C VAL A 60 1.93 -4.40 8.97
N ALA A 61 2.29 -5.62 9.39
CA ALA A 61 1.30 -6.65 9.66
C ALA A 61 0.35 -6.29 10.81
N ALA A 62 0.86 -5.64 11.86
CA ALA A 62 0.06 -5.19 12.99
C ALA A 62 -0.87 -4.03 12.61
N LEU A 63 -0.35 -3.06 11.85
CA LEU A 63 -1.15 -1.95 11.32
C LEU A 63 -2.25 -2.46 10.39
N ALA A 64 -1.91 -3.34 9.43
CA ALA A 64 -2.85 -3.93 8.47
C ALA A 64 -4.05 -4.57 9.17
N ARG A 65 -3.81 -5.37 10.22
CA ARG A 65 -4.88 -5.92 11.07
C ARG A 65 -5.68 -4.85 11.80
N ALA A 66 -5.02 -3.81 12.29
CA ALA A 66 -5.70 -2.73 13.01
C ALA A 66 -6.69 -1.95 12.12
N ILE A 67 -6.37 -1.79 10.83
CA ILE A 67 -7.16 -1.04 9.83
C ILE A 67 -7.93 -1.94 8.84
N SER A 68 -7.94 -3.25 9.07
CA SER A 68 -8.60 -4.26 8.23
C SER A 68 -8.21 -4.20 6.75
N VAL A 69 -6.91 -4.13 6.47
CA VAL A 69 -6.33 -4.14 5.11
C VAL A 69 -5.49 -5.40 4.94
N ASP A 70 -5.39 -5.88 3.70
CA ASP A 70 -4.49 -6.99 3.37
C ASP A 70 -3.03 -6.63 3.72
N PRO A 71 -2.33 -7.47 4.50
CA PRO A 71 -0.99 -7.16 4.98
C PRO A 71 0.05 -7.14 3.84
N LEU A 72 -0.10 -7.95 2.79
CA LEU A 72 0.83 -7.99 1.66
C LEU A 72 0.67 -6.75 0.77
N PHE A 73 -0.57 -6.31 0.55
CA PHE A 73 -0.85 -5.04 -0.11
C PHE A 73 -0.17 -3.88 0.62
N LEU A 74 -0.38 -3.77 1.94
CA LEU A 74 0.22 -2.69 2.73
C LEU A 74 1.75 -2.82 2.78
N PHE A 75 2.28 -4.04 2.81
CA PHE A 75 3.72 -4.32 2.79
C PHE A 75 4.37 -3.90 1.49
N ARG A 76 3.74 -4.17 0.34
CA ARG A 76 4.21 -3.71 -0.97
C ARG A 76 4.31 -2.18 -1.00
N LEU A 77 3.27 -1.47 -0.56
CA LEU A 77 3.29 0.00 -0.51
C LEU A 77 4.35 0.54 0.47
N ALA A 78 4.57 -0.15 1.58
CA ALA A 78 5.60 0.23 2.56
C ALA A 78 7.00 0.04 1.99
N LEU A 79 7.28 -1.11 1.35
CA LEU A 79 8.56 -1.42 0.72
C LEU A 79 8.92 -0.41 -0.37
N GLU A 80 7.96 0.06 -1.16
CA GLU A 80 8.18 1.13 -2.15
C GLU A 80 8.81 2.39 -1.53
N GLN A 81 8.60 2.69 -0.24
CA GLN A 81 9.25 3.83 0.43
C GLN A 81 10.74 3.61 0.75
N PHE A 82 11.18 2.35 0.84
CA PHE A 82 12.55 1.98 1.20
C PHE A 82 13.44 1.73 -0.02
N LEU A 83 12.81 1.48 -1.14
CA LEU A 83 13.48 1.12 -2.38
C LEU A 83 13.74 2.37 -3.25
N PRO A 84 14.83 2.38 -4.03
CA PRO A 84 15.03 3.42 -5.04
C PRO A 84 13.91 3.40 -6.09
N GLU A 85 13.61 4.57 -6.67
CA GLU A 85 12.67 4.68 -7.80
C GLU A 85 13.37 4.25 -9.10
N ASP A 86 13.59 2.94 -9.26
CA ASP A 86 14.13 2.34 -10.49
C ASP A 86 13.30 1.13 -10.94
N LYS A 87 13.40 0.81 -12.24
CA LYS A 87 12.56 -0.20 -12.89
C LYS A 87 12.86 -1.63 -12.41
N ASP A 88 14.12 -1.92 -12.11
CA ASP A 88 14.52 -3.27 -11.72
C ASP A 88 14.06 -3.56 -10.30
N THR A 89 14.19 -2.57 -9.41
CA THR A 89 13.67 -2.66 -8.04
C THR A 89 12.14 -2.67 -8.00
N ALA A 90 11.46 -1.92 -8.87
CA ALA A 90 10.00 -2.01 -9.01
C ALA A 90 9.54 -3.42 -9.41
N ARG A 91 10.28 -4.07 -10.33
CA ARG A 91 10.00 -5.44 -10.76
C ARG A 91 10.15 -6.47 -9.65
N MET A 92 10.98 -6.22 -8.64
CA MET A 92 11.09 -7.08 -7.46
C MET A 92 9.79 -7.11 -6.63
N LEU A 93 8.99 -6.03 -6.69
CA LEU A 93 7.72 -5.93 -5.97
C LEU A 93 6.54 -6.58 -6.70
N ASP A 94 6.66 -6.87 -8.00
CA ASP A 94 5.60 -7.48 -8.82
C ASP A 94 5.15 -8.85 -8.30
N PHE A 95 6.01 -9.53 -7.52
CA PHE A 95 5.70 -10.84 -6.93
C PHE A 95 4.99 -10.76 -5.57
N VAL A 96 4.84 -9.56 -4.99
CA VAL A 96 4.11 -9.36 -3.73
C VAL A 96 2.64 -9.09 -4.05
N CYS A 97 1.88 -10.17 -4.24
CA CYS A 97 0.44 -10.11 -4.52
C CYS A 97 -0.39 -10.18 -3.23
N SER A 98 -1.36 -9.28 -3.10
CA SER A 98 -2.45 -9.36 -2.11
C SER A 98 -3.44 -10.48 -2.44
N ALA A 99 -4.29 -10.87 -1.48
CA ALA A 99 -5.31 -11.89 -1.72
C ALA A 99 -6.20 -11.59 -2.94
N ASN A 100 -6.63 -10.33 -3.10
CA ASN A 100 -7.46 -9.92 -4.25
C ASN A 100 -6.69 -9.96 -5.58
N GLU A 101 -5.40 -9.62 -5.59
CA GLU A 101 -4.56 -9.75 -6.79
C GLU A 101 -4.37 -11.23 -7.16
N VAL A 102 -4.24 -12.11 -6.17
CA VAL A 102 -4.18 -13.56 -6.39
C VAL A 102 -5.50 -14.09 -6.97
N GLU A 103 -6.66 -13.62 -6.50
CA GLU A 103 -7.95 -13.98 -7.10
C GLU A 103 -8.02 -13.61 -8.58
N ILE A 104 -7.55 -12.41 -8.95
CA ILE A 104 -7.49 -11.96 -10.35
C ILE A 104 -6.53 -12.86 -11.16
N LEU A 105 -5.36 -13.18 -10.61
CA LEU A 105 -4.40 -14.07 -11.26
C LEU A 105 -4.95 -15.49 -11.47
N ASN A 106 -5.75 -15.99 -10.52
CA ASN A 106 -6.37 -17.31 -10.64
C ASN A 106 -7.38 -17.34 -11.79
N VAL A 107 -8.20 -16.30 -11.97
CA VAL A 107 -9.10 -16.20 -13.13
C VAL A 107 -8.33 -16.27 -14.45
N ILE A 108 -7.18 -15.62 -14.54
CA ILE A 108 -6.34 -15.66 -15.76
C ILE A 108 -5.80 -17.07 -16.01
N ARG A 109 -5.31 -17.75 -14.96
CA ARG A 109 -4.77 -19.12 -15.03
C ARG A 109 -5.84 -20.15 -15.38
N GLU A 110 -7.03 -20.00 -14.85
CA GLU A 110 -8.17 -20.87 -15.18
C GLU A 110 -8.63 -20.67 -16.63
N ALA A 111 -8.57 -19.43 -17.14
CA ALA A 111 -8.94 -19.13 -18.52
C ALA A 111 -7.90 -19.59 -19.56
N ASN A 112 -6.62 -19.70 -19.16
CA ASN A 112 -5.55 -20.12 -20.06
C ASN A 112 -4.40 -20.80 -19.28
N ASP A 113 -4.20 -22.09 -19.58
CA ASP A 113 -3.17 -22.95 -18.96
C ASP A 113 -1.74 -22.70 -19.50
N ALA A 114 -1.56 -21.73 -20.41
CA ALA A 114 -0.27 -21.33 -20.99
C ALA A 114 0.25 -20.01 -20.41
N ASP A 115 1.19 -19.35 -21.09
CA ASP A 115 1.72 -18.02 -20.77
C ASP A 115 1.15 -16.96 -21.74
N PRO A 116 -0.12 -16.51 -21.55
CA PRO A 116 -0.74 -15.55 -22.45
C PRO A 116 -0.09 -14.17 -22.35
N LYS A 117 0.22 -13.57 -23.51
CA LYS A 117 0.58 -12.15 -23.58
C LYS A 117 -0.68 -11.28 -23.54
N LEU A 118 -0.64 -10.22 -22.75
CA LEU A 118 -1.71 -9.25 -22.68
C LEU A 118 -1.82 -8.50 -24.02
N THR A 119 -2.96 -8.64 -24.71
CA THR A 119 -3.25 -7.88 -25.94
C THR A 119 -3.65 -6.44 -25.61
N ASP A 120 -3.57 -5.54 -26.60
CA ASP A 120 -3.98 -4.14 -26.40
C ASP A 120 -5.48 -4.02 -26.04
N GLU A 121 -6.32 -4.88 -26.61
CA GLU A 121 -7.74 -4.98 -26.28
C GLU A 121 -7.97 -5.41 -24.83
N GLN A 122 -7.31 -6.48 -24.39
CA GLN A 122 -7.39 -6.95 -23.00
C GLN A 122 -6.88 -5.91 -22.01
N ARG A 123 -5.80 -5.19 -22.35
CA ARG A 123 -5.27 -4.10 -21.55
C ARG A 123 -6.29 -2.98 -21.37
N ALA A 124 -6.96 -2.58 -22.45
CA ALA A 124 -7.99 -1.55 -22.39
C ALA A 124 -9.15 -1.96 -21.47
N LEU A 125 -9.67 -3.18 -21.67
CA LEU A 125 -10.78 -3.73 -20.87
C LEU A 125 -10.44 -3.85 -19.38
N LEU A 126 -9.25 -4.36 -19.04
CA LEU A 126 -8.81 -4.46 -17.65
C LEU A 126 -8.62 -3.08 -17.02
N THR A 127 -8.03 -2.13 -17.76
CA THR A 127 -7.83 -0.77 -17.25
C THR A 127 -9.17 -0.10 -16.95
N GLU A 128 -10.14 -0.25 -17.83
CA GLU A 128 -11.51 0.25 -17.62
C GLU A 128 -12.16 -0.41 -16.40
N ALA A 129 -12.10 -1.74 -16.29
CA ALA A 129 -12.71 -2.51 -15.19
C ALA A 129 -12.18 -2.12 -13.80
N PHE A 130 -10.89 -1.76 -13.70
CA PHE A 130 -10.26 -1.37 -12.44
C PHE A 130 -10.15 0.14 -12.23
N SER A 131 -10.52 0.96 -13.22
CA SER A 131 -10.57 2.41 -13.06
C SER A 131 -11.76 2.79 -12.15
N LYS A 132 -11.47 3.10 -10.88
CA LYS A 132 -12.41 3.65 -9.89
C LYS A 132 -11.82 4.86 -9.19
#